data_AF-A0A0N7LZY2-F1
#
_entry.id   AF-A0A0N7LZY2-F1
#
_cell.length_a   1.000
_cell.length_b   1.000
_cell.length_c   1.000
_cell.angle_alpha   90.00
_cell.angle_beta   90.00
_cell.angle_gamma   90.00
#
_symmetry.space_group_name_H-M   'P 1'
#
loop_
_entity.id
_entity.type
_entity.pdbx_description
1 polymer ?
#
loop_
_entity_poly.entity_id
_entity_poly.type
_entity_poly.pdbx_seq_one_letter_code
_entity_poly.pdbx_strand_id
1 'polypeptide(L)'
;MLRQFLILSFYAAGSVFAQAEEIALDVMPSREVLDLLVDAQDELKLRGVSRSGNSLTGDLGEFMFINAFGWTAAKRSQKGFDALDGPTRIQIKARRLSAAGGNEQLGAIRDLEGFDLLAAVIFDRRYHVLHASIIPAGVIREFADFNAHTNSYRFFYNDAVRMRADVLDVSEALRSLEF
;
A
#
# COMPACT_ATOMS: atom_id res chain seq x y z
N MET A 1 -24.91 -9.92 3.15
CA MET A 1 -24.82 -9.29 1.82
C MET A 1 -24.14 -7.93 2.02
N LEU A 2 -22.92 -7.75 1.54
CA LEU A 2 -22.20 -6.48 1.68
C LEU A 2 -22.69 -5.54 0.59
N ARG A 3 -23.40 -4.46 0.96
CA ARG A 3 -23.76 -3.38 0.03
C ARG A 3 -22.54 -2.47 -0.20
N GLN A 4 -22.20 -2.19 -1.45
CA GLN A 4 -21.18 -1.20 -1.84
C GLN A 4 -21.85 -0.13 -2.71
N PHE A 5 -21.47 1.13 -2.52
CA PHE A 5 -22.03 2.29 -3.23
C PHE A 5 -21.00 2.81 -4.23
N LEU A 6 -21.43 3.20 -5.44
CA LEU A 6 -20.66 4.09 -6.32
C LEU A 6 -21.27 5.49 -6.24
N ILE A 7 -20.43 6.52 -6.32
CA ILE A 7 -20.90 7.90 -6.53
C ILE A 7 -20.73 8.20 -8.01
N LEU A 8 -21.83 8.23 -8.77
CA LEU A 8 -21.85 8.81 -10.11
C LEU A 8 -22.17 10.31 -9.97
N SER A 9 -21.30 11.16 -10.53
CA SER A 9 -21.53 12.61 -10.57
C SER A 9 -22.23 12.98 -11.87
N PHE A 10 -23.41 13.57 -11.78
CA PHE A 10 -24.11 14.17 -12.92
C PHE A 10 -24.12 15.69 -12.81
N TYR A 11 -23.95 16.37 -13.94
CA TYR A 11 -24.12 17.81 -14.04
C TYR A 11 -25.57 18.14 -14.40
N ALA A 12 -26.29 18.78 -13.48
CA ALA A 12 -27.57 19.42 -13.77
C ALA A 12 -27.65 20.76 -13.01
N ALA A 13 -27.99 21.84 -13.71
CA ALA A 13 -28.27 23.17 -13.13
C ALA A 13 -27.18 23.70 -12.16
N GLY A 14 -25.90 23.63 -12.54
CA GLY A 14 -24.80 24.28 -11.82
C GLY A 14 -24.48 23.71 -10.43
N SER A 15 -25.04 22.54 -10.09
CA SER A 15 -24.87 21.89 -8.79
C SER A 15 -24.42 20.43 -9.00
N VAL A 16 -23.46 19.95 -8.22
CA VAL A 16 -23.08 18.52 -8.21
C VAL A 16 -24.00 17.78 -7.24
N PHE A 17 -24.86 16.92 -7.76
CA PHE A 17 -25.62 15.98 -6.95
C PHE A 17 -24.96 14.61 -7.03
N ALA A 18 -24.38 14.15 -5.92
CA ALA A 18 -23.95 12.77 -5.76
C ALA A 18 -25.18 11.93 -5.38
N GLN A 19 -25.74 11.20 -6.33
CA GLN A 19 -26.74 10.18 -6.03
C GLN A 19 -25.99 8.86 -5.86
N ALA A 20 -25.90 8.37 -4.62
CA ALA A 20 -25.30 7.07 -4.33
C ALA A 20 -26.29 5.99 -4.76
N GLU A 21 -26.08 5.42 -5.95
CA GLU A 21 -26.81 4.23 -6.36
C GLU A 21 -26.11 3.00 -5.76
N GLU A 22 -26.92 2.08 -5.23
CA GLU A 22 -26.41 0.83 -4.66
C GLU A 22 -25.93 -0.06 -5.81
N ILE A 23 -24.65 -0.47 -5.80
CA ILE A 23 -24.15 -1.41 -6.80
C ILE A 23 -24.48 -2.82 -6.32
N ALA A 24 -25.44 -3.44 -6.98
CA ALA A 24 -25.78 -4.84 -6.78
C ALA A 24 -24.78 -5.75 -7.54
N LEU A 25 -23.56 -5.88 -7.01
CA LEU A 25 -22.50 -6.69 -7.61
C LEU A 25 -22.87 -8.17 -7.78
N ASP A 26 -23.84 -8.67 -7.01
CA ASP A 26 -24.29 -10.07 -7.02
C ASP A 26 -25.16 -10.43 -8.22
N VAL A 27 -25.79 -9.43 -8.86
CA VAL A 27 -26.60 -9.61 -10.07
C VAL A 27 -25.93 -9.07 -11.33
N MET A 28 -24.81 -8.38 -11.18
CA MET A 28 -24.04 -7.79 -12.27
C MET A 28 -23.27 -8.88 -13.05
N PRO A 29 -23.32 -8.89 -14.39
CA PRO A 29 -22.49 -9.77 -15.19
C PRO A 29 -21.00 -9.59 -14.91
N SER A 30 -20.22 -10.66 -14.95
CA SER A 30 -18.77 -10.59 -14.70
C SER A 30 -18.03 -9.57 -15.58
N ARG A 31 -18.53 -9.30 -16.79
CA ARG A 31 -17.93 -8.29 -17.68
C ARG A 31 -18.07 -6.88 -17.09
N GLU A 32 -19.23 -6.51 -16.62
CA GLU A 32 -19.50 -5.19 -16.02
C GLU A 32 -18.72 -5.01 -14.71
N VAL A 33 -18.57 -6.07 -13.91
CA VAL A 33 -17.72 -6.03 -12.69
C VAL A 33 -16.25 -5.78 -13.06
N LEU A 34 -15.75 -6.37 -14.15
CA LEU A 34 -14.40 -6.13 -14.63
C LEU A 34 -14.23 -4.71 -15.19
N ASP A 35 -15.23 -4.19 -15.91
CA ASP A 35 -15.22 -2.81 -16.41
C ASP A 35 -15.17 -1.82 -15.23
N LEU A 36 -16.01 -2.04 -14.21
CA LEU A 36 -16.00 -1.23 -12.99
C LEU A 36 -14.65 -1.29 -12.25
N LEU A 37 -14.01 -2.46 -12.20
CA LEU A 37 -12.70 -2.61 -11.59
C LEU A 37 -11.63 -1.77 -12.33
N VAL A 38 -11.65 -1.78 -13.67
CA VAL A 38 -10.72 -1.01 -14.49
C VAL A 38 -10.96 0.49 -14.33
N ASP A 39 -12.22 0.93 -14.39
CA ASP A 39 -12.58 2.35 -14.21
C ASP A 39 -12.12 2.88 -12.84
N ALA A 40 -12.31 2.09 -11.78
CA ALA A 40 -11.84 2.45 -10.45
C ALA A 40 -10.30 2.52 -10.37
N GLN A 41 -9.60 1.61 -11.04
CA GLN A 41 -8.13 1.63 -11.10
C GLN A 41 -7.61 2.85 -11.86
N ASP A 42 -8.25 3.21 -12.98
CA ASP A 42 -7.90 4.39 -13.77
C ASP A 42 -8.17 5.68 -12.99
N GLU A 43 -9.28 5.77 -12.27
CA GLU A 43 -9.58 6.91 -11.41
C GLU A 43 -8.54 7.06 -10.28
N LEU A 44 -8.16 5.97 -9.60
CA LEU A 44 -7.10 6.01 -8.59
C LEU A 44 -5.75 6.45 -9.17
N LYS A 45 -5.47 6.13 -10.43
CA LYS A 45 -4.28 6.57 -11.14
C LYS A 45 -4.35 8.05 -11.50
N LEU A 46 -5.50 8.54 -11.93
CA LEU A 46 -5.75 9.97 -12.18
C LEU A 46 -5.57 10.80 -10.90
N ARG A 47 -5.98 10.25 -9.75
CA ARG A 47 -5.77 10.85 -8.41
C ARG A 47 -4.34 10.75 -7.89
N GLY A 48 -3.45 10.06 -8.60
CA GLY A 48 -2.06 9.87 -8.21
C GLY A 48 -1.82 8.82 -7.11
N VAL A 49 -2.87 8.11 -6.65
CA VAL A 49 -2.77 7.03 -5.65
C VAL A 49 -2.09 5.80 -6.24
N SER A 50 -2.33 5.51 -7.52
CA SER A 50 -1.72 4.43 -8.28
C SER A 50 -0.79 4.99 -9.37
N ARG A 51 0.39 4.39 -9.57
CA ARG A 51 1.39 4.88 -10.56
C ARG A 51 1.65 3.87 -11.68
N SER A 52 1.67 2.58 -11.35
CA SER A 52 2.07 1.50 -12.24
C SER A 52 0.87 0.76 -12.84
N GLY A 53 -0.26 0.70 -12.12
CA GLY A 53 -1.41 -0.13 -12.46
C GLY A 53 -1.18 -1.64 -12.24
N ASN A 54 0.02 -2.06 -11.83
CA ASN A 54 0.38 -3.47 -11.69
C ASN A 54 0.16 -4.02 -10.28
N SER A 55 0.20 -3.16 -9.26
CA SER A 55 -0.06 -3.54 -7.87
C SER A 55 -0.59 -2.34 -7.09
N LEU A 56 -1.92 -2.24 -6.96
CA LEU A 56 -2.57 -1.21 -6.15
C LEU A 56 -2.00 -1.16 -4.72
N THR A 57 -1.73 -2.32 -4.12
CA THR A 57 -1.20 -2.40 -2.76
C THR A 57 0.18 -1.76 -2.63
N GLY A 58 1.07 -2.00 -3.59
CA GLY A 58 2.41 -1.40 -3.58
C GLY A 58 2.34 0.10 -3.82
N ASP A 59 1.62 0.50 -4.86
CA ASP A 59 1.47 1.90 -5.24
C ASP A 59 0.80 2.73 -4.11
N LEU A 60 -0.24 2.18 -3.47
CA LEU A 60 -0.89 2.83 -2.32
C LEU A 60 0.07 2.98 -1.13
N GLY A 61 0.88 1.95 -0.85
CA GLY A 61 1.90 2.04 0.20
C GLY A 61 2.89 3.18 -0.07
N GLU A 62 3.42 3.24 -1.30
CA GLU A 62 4.30 4.34 -1.73
C GLU A 62 3.61 5.70 -1.56
N PHE A 63 2.40 5.83 -2.09
CA PHE A 63 1.61 7.05 -2.01
C PHE A 63 1.42 7.51 -0.56
N MET A 64 0.98 6.62 0.33
CA MET A 64 0.66 7.00 1.72
C MET A 64 1.90 7.46 2.49
N PHE A 65 3.01 6.73 2.38
CA PHE A 65 4.25 7.12 3.06
C PHE A 65 4.83 8.42 2.51
N ILE A 66 4.89 8.57 1.18
CA ILE A 66 5.41 9.79 0.55
C ILE A 66 4.62 11.01 0.98
N ASN A 67 3.28 10.94 0.96
CA ASN A 67 2.45 12.08 1.32
C ASN A 67 2.42 12.35 2.84
N ALA A 68 2.45 11.31 3.68
CA ALA A 68 2.45 11.50 5.13
C ALA A 68 3.75 12.11 5.66
N PHE A 69 4.89 11.81 5.04
CA PHE A 69 6.21 12.23 5.53
C PHE A 69 6.92 13.26 4.64
N GLY A 70 6.35 13.62 3.48
CA GLY A 70 6.97 14.56 2.55
C GLY A 70 8.23 14.02 1.86
N TRP A 71 8.38 12.69 1.78
CA TRP A 71 9.56 12.07 1.16
C TRP A 71 9.60 12.31 -0.35
N THR A 72 10.80 12.32 -0.91
CA THR A 72 10.98 12.42 -2.36
C THR A 72 10.92 11.04 -2.99
N ALA A 73 9.94 10.80 -3.86
CA ALA A 73 9.83 9.55 -4.61
C ALA A 73 11.08 9.30 -5.48
N ALA A 74 11.59 8.07 -5.48
CA ALA A 74 12.68 7.66 -6.34
C ALA A 74 12.27 7.68 -7.83
N LYS A 75 13.27 7.74 -8.71
CA LYS A 75 13.07 7.58 -10.15
C LYS A 75 12.53 6.19 -10.46
N ARG A 76 11.76 6.06 -11.53
CA ARG A 76 11.28 4.75 -12.00
C ARG A 76 12.46 3.80 -12.21
N SER A 77 12.26 2.53 -11.83
CA SER A 77 13.26 1.47 -11.94
C SER A 77 14.54 1.69 -11.11
N GLN A 78 14.51 2.61 -10.13
CA GLN A 78 15.55 2.70 -9.11
C GLN A 78 15.63 1.37 -8.37
N LYS A 79 16.84 0.85 -8.21
CA LYS A 79 17.08 -0.37 -7.45
C LYS A 79 17.37 -0.02 -5.99
N GLY A 80 16.83 -0.82 -5.08
CA GLY A 80 17.18 -0.82 -3.65
C GLY A 80 16.33 0.09 -2.76
N PHE A 81 15.68 1.13 -3.29
CA PHE A 81 14.83 2.04 -2.51
C PHE A 81 13.75 2.70 -3.38
N ASP A 82 12.66 3.12 -2.75
CA ASP A 82 11.48 3.70 -3.39
C ASP A 82 11.32 5.21 -3.08
N ALA A 83 11.93 5.69 -1.99
CA ALA A 83 11.88 7.11 -1.60
C ALA A 83 13.17 7.56 -0.89
N LEU A 84 13.33 8.88 -0.78
CA LEU A 84 14.41 9.56 -0.08
C LEU A 84 13.87 10.53 0.97
N ASP A 85 14.50 10.54 2.13
CA ASP A 85 14.38 11.57 3.15
C ASP A 85 15.76 12.20 3.38
N GLY A 86 16.04 13.29 2.65
CA GLY A 86 17.40 13.82 2.51
C GLY A 86 18.35 12.74 1.96
N PRO A 87 19.44 12.36 2.68
CA PRO A 87 20.35 11.31 2.25
C PRO A 87 19.83 9.90 2.55
N THR A 88 18.79 9.76 3.37
CA THR A 88 18.27 8.46 3.84
C THR A 88 17.48 7.77 2.74
N ARG A 89 17.88 6.55 2.40
CA ARG A 89 17.22 5.71 1.39
C ARG A 89 16.15 4.84 2.06
N ILE A 90 14.94 4.87 1.51
CA ILE A 90 13.78 4.22 2.10
C ILE A 90 13.19 3.24 1.10
N GLN A 91 13.13 1.97 1.48
CA GLN A 91 12.34 0.97 0.77
C GLN A 91 10.94 0.93 1.40
N ILE A 92 9.91 0.93 0.57
CA ILE A 92 8.51 0.84 0.98
C ILE A 92 7.99 -0.56 0.63
N LYS A 93 7.30 -1.19 1.57
CA LYS A 93 6.66 -2.51 1.36
C LYS A 93 5.27 -2.50 1.97
N ALA A 94 4.30 -2.91 1.15
CA ALA A 94 2.91 -2.99 1.55
C ALA A 94 2.37 -4.42 1.38
N ARG A 95 1.43 -4.79 2.25
CA ARG A 95 0.74 -6.08 2.20
C ARG A 95 -0.74 -5.85 2.48
N ARG A 96 -1.61 -6.47 1.68
CA ARG A 96 -3.05 -6.52 1.93
C ARG A 96 -3.42 -7.91 2.42
N LEU A 97 -4.08 -8.00 3.58
CA LEU A 97 -4.58 -9.26 4.10
C LEU A 97 -5.84 -9.73 3.36
N SER A 98 -6.01 -11.04 3.23
CA SER A 98 -7.22 -11.62 2.64
C SER A 98 -8.34 -11.71 3.67
N ALA A 99 -9.56 -12.03 3.23
CA ALA A 99 -10.69 -12.25 4.13
C ALA A 99 -10.49 -13.42 5.11
N ALA A 100 -9.66 -14.41 4.73
CA ALA A 100 -9.27 -15.52 5.61
C ALA A 100 -8.09 -15.15 6.54
N GLY A 101 -7.71 -13.88 6.59
CA GLY A 101 -6.46 -13.44 7.18
C GLY A 101 -5.28 -13.77 6.27
N GLY A 102 -4.11 -13.90 6.87
CA GLY A 102 -2.87 -14.22 6.16
C GLY A 102 -1.67 -13.85 7.01
N ASN A 103 -0.50 -14.36 6.62
CA ASN A 103 0.72 -13.91 7.25
C ASN A 103 1.05 -12.47 6.82
N GLU A 104 1.68 -11.73 7.74
CA GLU A 104 2.21 -10.39 7.49
C GLU A 104 3.58 -10.46 6.81
N GLN A 105 3.75 -11.46 5.93
CA GLN A 105 4.95 -11.61 5.12
C GLN A 105 4.95 -10.53 4.04
N LEU A 106 5.98 -9.68 4.07
CA LEU A 106 6.17 -8.67 3.04
C LEU A 106 6.67 -9.30 1.73
N GLY A 107 6.53 -8.56 0.63
CA GLY A 107 7.12 -8.93 -0.64
C GLY A 107 8.64 -9.11 -0.52
N ALA A 108 9.21 -9.98 -1.37
CA ALA A 108 10.63 -10.32 -1.36
C ALA A 108 11.54 -9.08 -1.34
N ILE A 109 12.51 -9.08 -0.42
CA ILE A 109 13.57 -8.06 -0.34
C ILE A 109 14.81 -8.63 -0.99
N ARG A 110 15.37 -7.96 -2.00
CA ARG A 110 16.49 -8.50 -2.80
C ARG A 110 17.85 -7.91 -2.46
N ASP A 111 17.86 -6.74 -1.84
CA ASP A 111 19.07 -6.00 -1.51
C ASP A 111 18.87 -5.32 -0.16
N LEU A 112 19.53 -5.83 0.89
CA LEU A 112 19.47 -5.28 2.25
C LEU A 112 20.40 -4.09 2.46
N GLU A 113 21.31 -3.82 1.51
CA GLU A 113 22.21 -2.65 1.55
C GLU A 113 21.72 -1.51 0.65
N GLY A 114 20.64 -1.75 -0.11
CA GLY A 114 20.02 -0.80 -1.02
C GLY A 114 19.24 0.33 -0.32
N PHE A 115 18.90 0.16 0.95
CA PHE A 115 18.14 1.10 1.76
C PHE A 115 18.65 1.17 3.19
N ASP A 116 18.35 2.27 3.88
CA ASP A 116 18.70 2.51 5.27
C ASP A 116 17.51 2.22 6.19
N LEU A 117 16.28 2.50 5.70
CA LEU A 117 15.01 2.24 6.39
C LEU A 117 14.04 1.45 5.50
N LEU A 118 13.24 0.59 6.13
CA LEU A 118 12.08 -0.06 5.53
C LEU A 118 10.80 0.56 6.12
N ALA A 119 10.00 1.19 5.28
CA ALA A 119 8.65 1.63 5.61
C ALA A 119 7.66 0.51 5.25
N ALA A 120 7.05 -0.11 6.27
CA ALA A 120 6.15 -1.26 6.10
C ALA A 120 4.71 -0.88 6.46
N VAL A 121 3.73 -1.30 5.65
CA VAL A 121 2.30 -1.14 5.95
C VAL A 121 1.52 -2.43 5.70
N ILE A 122 0.67 -2.79 6.66
CA ILE A 122 -0.32 -3.87 6.54
C ILE A 122 -1.70 -3.23 6.42
N PHE A 123 -2.40 -3.62 5.36
CA PHE A 123 -3.77 -3.26 5.11
C PHE A 123 -4.71 -4.43 5.40
N ASP A 124 -5.92 -4.11 5.83
CA ASP A 124 -7.03 -5.06 5.83
C ASP A 124 -7.52 -5.35 4.40
N ARG A 125 -8.51 -6.23 4.25
CA ARG A 125 -9.07 -6.60 2.94
C ARG A 125 -9.62 -5.41 2.12
N ARG A 126 -9.94 -4.29 2.76
CA ARG A 126 -10.53 -3.07 2.19
C ARG A 126 -9.54 -1.90 2.10
N TYR A 127 -8.24 -2.16 2.27
CA TYR A 127 -7.19 -1.14 2.24
C TYR A 127 -7.17 -0.16 3.43
N HIS A 128 -7.82 -0.50 4.55
CA HIS A 128 -7.66 0.25 5.80
C HIS A 128 -6.34 -0.14 6.48
N VAL A 129 -5.62 0.85 7.02
CA VAL A 129 -4.33 0.66 7.70
C VAL A 129 -4.53 -0.08 9.02
N LEU A 130 -4.00 -1.31 9.10
CA LEU A 130 -3.94 -2.08 10.34
C LEU A 130 -2.71 -1.74 11.16
N HIS A 131 -1.53 -1.77 10.53
CA HIS A 131 -0.25 -1.47 11.17
C HIS A 131 0.69 -0.82 10.18
N ALA A 132 1.49 0.13 10.64
CA ALA A 132 2.58 0.69 9.85
C ALA A 132 3.79 1.03 10.71
N SER A 133 4.99 0.76 10.21
CA SER A 133 6.23 1.09 10.90
C SER A 133 7.31 1.57 9.97
N ILE A 134 8.23 2.36 10.52
CA ILE A 134 9.55 2.64 9.96
C ILE A 134 10.55 1.78 10.71
N ILE A 135 11.25 0.91 9.98
CA ILE A 135 12.09 -0.16 10.53
C ILE A 135 13.53 0.04 10.03
N PRO A 136 14.55 0.14 10.90
CA PRO A 136 15.93 0.19 10.47
C PRO A 136 16.35 -1.04 9.67
N ALA A 137 17.18 -0.87 8.63
CA ALA A 137 17.70 -2.00 7.85
C ALA A 137 18.42 -3.05 8.72
N GLY A 138 19.05 -2.63 9.83
CA GLY A 138 19.63 -3.52 10.84
C GLY A 138 18.63 -4.55 11.39
N VAL A 139 17.43 -4.11 11.77
CA VAL A 139 16.35 -5.00 12.25
C VAL A 139 15.92 -5.95 11.13
N ILE A 140 15.87 -5.49 9.88
CA ILE A 140 15.53 -6.37 8.75
C ILE A 140 16.57 -7.48 8.60
N ARG A 141 17.88 -7.16 8.70
CA ARG A 141 18.95 -8.16 8.61
C ARG A 141 18.88 -9.21 9.73
N GLU A 142 18.44 -8.82 10.92
CA GLU A 142 18.30 -9.72 12.08
C GLU A 142 17.13 -10.70 11.93
N PHE A 143 16.02 -10.28 11.32
CA PHE A 143 14.76 -11.03 11.28
C PHE A 143 14.42 -11.64 9.91
N ALA A 144 15.19 -11.34 8.86
CA ALA A 144 14.90 -11.83 7.53
C ALA A 144 15.66 -13.14 7.21
N ASP A 145 14.92 -14.11 6.66
CA ASP A 145 15.49 -15.39 6.23
C ASP A 145 15.88 -15.34 4.75
N PHE A 146 17.12 -15.69 4.43
CA PHE A 146 17.55 -15.78 3.03
C PHE A 146 16.94 -17.02 2.34
N ASN A 147 16.35 -16.81 1.17
CA ASN A 147 15.87 -17.85 0.29
C ASN A 147 16.75 -17.94 -0.96
N ALA A 148 17.53 -19.02 -1.06
CA ALA A 148 18.46 -19.26 -2.16
C ALA A 148 17.76 -19.46 -3.52
N HIS A 149 16.55 -20.05 -3.55
CA HIS A 149 15.85 -20.32 -4.81
C HIS A 149 15.38 -19.05 -5.52
N THR A 150 14.93 -18.06 -4.75
CA THR A 150 14.44 -16.78 -5.29
C THR A 150 15.47 -15.66 -5.19
N ASN A 151 16.67 -15.96 -4.66
CA ASN A 151 17.72 -15.02 -4.33
C ASN A 151 17.18 -13.77 -3.63
N SER A 152 16.47 -13.99 -2.52
CA SER A 152 15.76 -12.94 -1.81
C SER A 152 15.61 -13.25 -0.34
N TYR A 153 15.45 -12.21 0.47
CA TYR A 153 15.13 -12.29 1.88
C TYR A 153 13.61 -12.29 2.09
N ARG A 154 13.15 -13.25 2.88
CA ARG A 154 11.79 -13.34 3.39
C ARG A 154 11.74 -12.62 4.73
N PHE A 155 10.82 -11.68 4.87
CA PHE A 155 10.66 -10.90 6.09
C PHE A 155 9.19 -10.93 6.53
N PHE A 156 8.97 -11.28 7.80
CA PHE A 156 7.66 -11.23 8.44
C PHE A 156 7.59 -10.00 9.33
N TYR A 157 6.73 -9.06 8.97
CA TYR A 157 6.46 -7.90 9.80
C TYR A 157 5.42 -8.29 10.85
N ASN A 158 5.87 -8.93 11.93
CA ASN A 158 5.04 -9.44 13.02
C ASN A 158 5.24 -8.64 14.33
N ASP A 159 4.59 -9.05 15.42
CA ASP A 159 4.68 -8.36 16.71
C ASP A 159 6.12 -8.31 17.27
N ALA A 160 6.93 -9.34 17.05
CA ALA A 160 8.31 -9.37 17.52
C ALA A 160 9.16 -8.26 16.87
N VAL A 161 8.89 -7.95 15.59
CA VAL A 161 9.49 -6.80 14.91
C VAL A 161 8.86 -5.49 15.41
N ARG A 162 7.53 -5.39 15.47
CA ARG A 162 6.83 -4.15 15.85
C ARG A 162 7.14 -3.66 17.26
N MET A 163 7.39 -4.58 18.19
CA MET A 163 7.67 -4.26 19.59
C MET A 163 9.13 -3.90 19.88
N ARG A 164 9.99 -3.90 18.86
CA ARG A 164 11.38 -3.44 18.99
C ARG A 164 11.43 -1.95 19.33
N ALA A 165 12.31 -1.57 20.26
CA ALA A 165 12.46 -0.18 20.69
C ALA A 165 12.97 0.78 19.60
N ASP A 166 13.68 0.25 18.60
CA ASP A 166 14.21 0.99 17.45
C ASP A 166 13.29 0.94 16.22
N VAL A 167 12.08 0.37 16.36
CA VAL A 167 11.03 0.40 15.34
C VAL A 167 10.02 1.48 15.70
N LEU A 168 9.78 2.39 14.76
CA LEU A 168 8.82 3.48 14.96
C LEU A 168 7.45 3.08 14.42
N ASP A 169 6.43 3.04 15.27
CA ASP A 169 5.03 2.92 14.84
C ASP A 169 4.56 4.24 14.23
N VAL A 170 4.02 4.17 13.02
CA VAL A 170 3.51 5.31 12.27
C VAL A 170 2.08 5.07 11.75
N SER A 171 1.36 4.13 12.35
CA SER A 171 0.01 3.74 11.95
C SER A 171 -0.95 4.93 11.95
N GLU A 172 -0.90 5.77 12.99
CA GLU A 172 -1.76 6.95 13.08
C GLU A 172 -1.42 8.03 12.04
N ALA A 173 -0.15 8.21 11.70
CA ALA A 173 0.25 9.15 10.64
C ALA A 173 -0.36 8.75 9.29
N LEU A 174 -0.37 7.45 8.99
CA LEU A 174 -0.99 6.92 7.77
C LEU A 174 -2.52 6.94 7.83
N ARG A 175 -3.14 6.67 8.99
CA ARG A 175 -4.60 6.75 9.16
C ARG A 175 -5.15 8.16 9.06
N SER A 176 -4.35 9.15 9.45
CA SER A 176 -4.73 10.57 9.40
C SER A 176 -4.56 11.19 8.02
N LEU A 177 -4.00 10.45 7.05
CA LEU A 177 -3.86 10.92 5.68
C LEU A 177 -5.21 10.85 4.96
N GLU A 178 -5.78 12.01 4.65
CA GLU A 178 -7.00 12.11 3.86
C GLU A 178 -6.66 12.13 2.35
N PHE A 179 -7.21 11.19 1.57
CA PHE A 179 -7.08 11.10 0.11
C PHE A 179 -8.24 10.34 -0.54
#